data_AF-A0A7W6A5C9-F1
#
_entry.id   AF-A0A7W6A5C9-F1
#
_cell.length_a   1.000
_cell.length_b   1.000
_cell.length_c   1.000
_cell.angle_alpha   90.00
_cell.angle_beta   90.00
_cell.angle_gamma   90.00
#
_symmetry.space_group_name_H-M   'P 1'
#
loop_
_entity.id
_entity.type
_entity.pdbx_description
1 polymer ?
#
loop_
_entity_poly.entity_id
_entity_poly.type
_entity_poly.pdbx_seq_one_letter_code
_entity_poly.pdbx_strand_id
1 'polypeptide(L)' 'MVVPDFGVLEGPFLVAALEYAGEHEGEATFALSLASAGEIGFSAT' A
#
# COMPACT_ATOMS: atom_id res chain seq x y z
N MET A 1 -3.72 -6.33 2.08
CA MET A 1 -4.34 -5.00 2.16
C MET A 1 -5.73 -5.17 2.75
N VAL A 2 -6.10 -4.38 3.76
CA VAL A 2 -7.43 -4.44 4.38
C VAL A 2 -8.24 -3.25 3.88
N VAL A 3 -9.46 -3.51 3.42
CA VAL A 3 -10.46 -2.50 3.09
C VAL A 3 -11.49 -2.50 4.21
N PRO A 4 -11.58 -1.43 5.02
CA PRO A 4 -12.56 -1.35 6.11
C PRO A 4 -13.98 -1.65 5.61
N ASP A 5 -14.73 -2.43 6.39
CA ASP A 5 -16.11 -2.84 6.09
C ASP A 5 -16.34 -3.60 4.76
N PHE A 6 -15.27 -4.08 4.13
CA PHE A 6 -15.34 -4.83 2.86
C PHE A 6 -14.62 -6.17 2.92
N GLY A 7 -13.35 -6.20 3.32
CA GLY A 7 -12.57 -7.44 3.33
C GLY A 7 -11.06 -7.24 3.28
N VAL A 8 -10.35 -8.34 3.08
CA VAL A 8 -8.90 -8.41 2.98
C VAL A 8 -8.49 -8.92 1.59
N LEU A 9 -7.60 -8.19 0.92
CA LEU A 9 -6.89 -8.61 -0.27
C LEU A 9 -5.53 -9.18 0.14
N GLU A 10 -5.26 -10.44 -0.21
CA GLU A 10 -4.01 -11.15 0.10
C GLU A 10 -3.33 -11.66 -1.17
N GLY A 11 -2.01 -11.53 -1.25
CA GLY A 11 -1.24 -11.94 -2.41
C GLY A 11 0.12 -11.23 -2.46
N PRO A 12 1.01 -11.62 -3.38
CA PRO A 12 2.33 -11.01 -3.50
C PRO A 12 2.24 -9.62 -4.12
N PHE A 13 2.89 -8.64 -3.48
CA PHE A 13 3.05 -7.28 -3.99
C PHE A 13 4.53 -6.91 -4.04
N LEU A 14 4.92 -6.22 -5.11
CA LEU A 14 6.22 -5.57 -5.25
C LEU A 14 6.12 -4.12 -4.82
N VAL A 15 7.14 -3.62 -4.12
CA VAL A 15 7.33 -2.20 -3.88
C VAL A 15 7.82 -1.57 -5.18
N ALA A 16 6.94 -0.86 -5.87
CA ALA A 16 7.23 -0.22 -7.15
C ALA A 16 7.94 1.13 -6.98
N ALA A 17 7.60 1.87 -5.92
CA ALA A 17 8.26 3.13 -5.58
C ALA A 17 8.17 3.39 -4.07
N LEU A 18 9.18 4.11 -3.56
CA LEU A 18 9.23 4.63 -2.20
C LEU A 18 9.77 6.05 -2.26
N GLU A 19 8.92 7.01 -1.94
CA GLU A 19 9.21 8.43 -2.04
C GLU A 19 9.26 9.05 -0.64
N TYR A 20 10.30 9.85 -0.44
CA TYR A 20 10.54 10.62 0.77
C TYR A 20 10.37 12.09 0.44
N ALA A 21 9.49 12.78 1.15
CA ALA A 21 9.27 14.21 0.98
C ALA A 21 9.11 14.88 2.35
N GLY A 22 9.18 16.21 2.36
CA GLY A 22 9.04 17.01 3.59
C GLY A 22 9.30 18.47 3.27
N GLU A 23 8.56 19.35 3.92
CA GLU A 23 8.78 20.79 3.82
C GLU A 23 9.64 21.28 4.99
N HIS A 24 10.27 22.45 4.85
CA HIS A 24 11.20 22.97 5.85
C HIS A 24 10.57 23.15 7.24
N GLU A 25 9.26 23.41 7.29
CA GLU A 25 8.45 23.55 8.51
C GLU A 25 7.28 22.56 8.57
N GLY A 26 7.32 21.50 7.74
CA GLY A 26 6.29 20.47 7.69
C GLY A 26 6.83 19.10 8.13
N GLU A 27 5.93 18.17 8.41
CA GLU A 27 6.31 16.81 8.75
C GLU A 27 6.91 16.07 7.54
N ALA A 28 7.83 15.15 7.82
CA ALA A 28 8.31 14.22 6.80
C ALA A 28 7.15 13.33 6.33
N THR A 29 7.01 13.20 5.02
CA THR A 29 6.01 12.36 4.37
C THR A 29 6.68 11.23 3.60
N PHE A 30 6.01 10.09 3.58
CA PHE A 30 6.47 8.89 2.90
C PHE A 30 5.33 8.39 2.03
N ALA A 31 5.57 8.21 0.75
CA ALA A 31 4.63 7.54 -0.16
C ALA A 31 5.22 6.19 -0.57
N LEU A 32 4.39 5.16 -0.58
CA LEU A 32 4.76 3.82 -0.99
C LEU A 32 3.80 3.37 -2.09
N SER A 33 4.34 3.07 -3.25
CA SER A 33 3.58 2.52 -4.37
C SER A 33 3.77 1.00 -4.43
N LEU A 34 2.68 0.24 -4.43
CA LEU A 34 2.67 -1.21 -4.52
C LEU A 34 2.07 -1.67 -5.85
N ALA A 35 2.72 -2.62 -6.50
CA ALA A 35 2.20 -3.29 -7.70
C ALA A 35 1.94 -4.76 -7.40
N SER A 36 0.81 -5.30 -7.89
CA SER A 36 0.55 -6.74 -7.79
C SER A 36 1.62 -7.53 -8.56
N ALA A 37 2.11 -8.60 -7.96
CA ALA A 37 3.16 -9.44 -8.50
C ALA A 37 2.73 -10.90 -8.69
N GLY A 38 1.42 -11.16 -8.62
CA GLY A 38 0.85 -12.49 -8.75
C GLY A 38 -0.65 -12.49 -8.47
N GLU A 39 -1.19 -13.68 -8.23
CA GLU A 39 -2.61 -13.85 -7.93
C GLU A 39 -2.98 -13.18 -6.60
N ILE A 40 -4.11 -12.47 -6.60
CA ILE A 40 -4.66 -11.82 -5.41
C ILE A 40 -5.94 -12.54 -5.02
N GLY A 41 -5.97 -13.07 -3.80
CA GLY A 41 -7.15 -13.60 -3.15
C GLY A 41 -7.91 -12.51 -2.38
N PHE A 42 -9.21 -12.71 -2.20
CA PHE A 42 -10.06 -11.84 -1.40
C PHE A 42 -10.86 -12.65 -0.38
N SER A 43 -10.92 -12.16 0.85
CA SER A 43 -11.80 -12.68 1.91
C SER A 43 -12.64 -11.54 2.48
N ALA A 44 -13.96 -11.71 2.49
CA ALA A 44 -14.87 -10.75 3.11
C ALA A 44 -14.73 -10.78 4.65
N THR A 45 -14.94 -9.63 5.30
CA THR A 45 -14.93 -9.49 6.77
C THR A 45 -16.35 -9.46 7.31
#